data_AF-A0A147JZX8-F1
#
_entry.id   AF-A0A147JZX8-F1
#
_cell.length_a   1.000
_cell.length_b   1.000
_cell.length_c   1.000
_cell.angle_alpha   90.00
_cell.angle_beta   90.00
_cell.angle_gamma   90.00
#
_symmetry.space_group_name_H-M   'P 1'
#
loop_
_entity.id
_entity.type
_entity.pdbx_description
1 polymer ?
#
loop_
_entity_poly.entity_id
_entity_poly.type
_entity_poly.pdbx_seq_one_letter_code
_entity_poly.pdbx_strand_id
1 'polypeptide(L)'
;MILIVLREATPEERKIFYCEEWSKKDLPDFILHTLSLREFGFDLDGSGPSHRYNQFLTVEQLADFLRSKAPYGAYSSVALYEHPSLRKGWLKSELVFDVDAKDLPLKRCKCRAGEICEICIDDARGVVAQFVETLRSDLGLREVNTVYSGRGFHIRVTDDAVMKLEGAERGQLVEYITGSVIPTDITLAFGYSRIFRERAARALDRIDEKKIEEAGLRRALAQKLVAEKEKVVAMMRSGKIGEVERIEGMGPKSFRIFLEMLAKINSELTDGKVTIDTKRILRLPSSLHSGVSRKCVLVHDIDRFSPDDAIPKFLR
;
A
#
# COMPACT_ATOMS: atom_id res chain seq x y z
N MET A 1 21.09 -16.22 -2.11
CA MET A 1 19.78 -15.73 -2.57
C MET A 1 18.88 -16.93 -2.72
N ILE A 2 18.04 -17.18 -1.72
CA ILE A 2 16.98 -18.20 -1.83
C ILE A 2 15.96 -17.58 -2.80
N LEU A 3 15.63 -18.26 -3.90
CA LEU A 3 14.53 -17.81 -4.74
C LEU A 3 13.26 -17.90 -3.90
N ILE A 4 12.65 -16.77 -3.57
CA ILE A 4 11.28 -16.77 -3.05
C ILE A 4 10.38 -17.44 -4.09
N VAL A 5 9.94 -18.67 -3.78
CA VAL A 5 8.96 -19.38 -4.58
C VAL A 5 7.60 -18.75 -4.26
N LEU A 6 7.11 -17.95 -5.19
CA LEU A 6 5.73 -17.48 -5.20
C LEU A 6 4.98 -18.36 -6.17
N ARG A 7 4.08 -19.16 -5.60
CA ARG A 7 3.21 -20.04 -6.37
C ARG A 7 1.85 -20.06 -5.74
N GLU A 8 0.90 -20.56 -6.51
CA GLU A 8 -0.43 -20.84 -6.03
C GLU A 8 -0.41 -21.99 -5.00
N ALA A 9 -1.19 -21.82 -3.93
CA ALA A 9 -1.41 -22.84 -2.90
C ALA A 9 -2.50 -23.82 -3.37
N THR A 10 -2.22 -25.12 -3.26
CA THR A 10 -3.19 -26.16 -3.61
C THR A 10 -4.36 -26.19 -2.62
N PRO A 11 -5.52 -26.77 -2.99
CA PRO A 11 -6.63 -26.95 -2.05
C PRO A 11 -6.22 -27.68 -0.76
N GLU A 12 -5.34 -28.67 -0.86
CA GLU A 12 -4.81 -29.43 0.27
C GLU A 12 -3.94 -28.56 1.18
N GLU A 13 -3.06 -27.73 0.61
CA GLU A 13 -2.22 -26.81 1.37
C GLU A 13 -3.04 -25.75 2.10
N ARG A 14 -4.12 -25.25 1.48
CA ARG A 14 -5.06 -24.35 2.16
C ARG A 14 -5.72 -25.03 3.36
N LYS A 15 -6.14 -26.29 3.21
CA LYS A 15 -6.71 -27.07 4.33
C LYS A 15 -5.69 -27.24 5.45
N ILE A 16 -4.47 -27.66 5.12
CA ILE A 16 -3.36 -27.80 6.09
C ILE A 16 -3.13 -26.46 6.80
N PHE A 17 -3.02 -25.36 6.05
CA PHE A 17 -2.83 -24.03 6.62
C PHE A 17 -3.92 -23.67 7.63
N TYR A 18 -5.20 -23.73 7.24
CA TYR A 18 -6.28 -23.30 8.14
C TYR A 18 -6.52 -24.26 9.30
N CYS A 19 -6.24 -25.56 9.15
CA CYS A 19 -6.44 -26.55 10.21
C CYS A 19 -5.27 -26.66 11.19
N GLU A 20 -4.03 -26.47 10.73
CA GLU A 20 -2.82 -26.79 11.50
C GLU A 20 -1.94 -25.58 11.82
N GLU A 21 -2.00 -24.51 11.03
CA GLU A 21 -1.15 -23.33 11.19
C GLU A 21 -1.91 -22.08 11.62
N TRP A 22 -3.05 -21.80 11.01
CA TRP A 22 -3.82 -20.59 11.29
C TRP A 22 -4.29 -20.57 12.75
N SER A 23 -4.10 -19.43 13.40
CA SER A 23 -4.47 -19.22 14.79
C SER A 23 -5.26 -17.95 14.95
N LYS A 24 -6.35 -18.00 15.72
CA LYS A 24 -7.12 -16.82 16.12
C LYS A 24 -6.28 -15.78 16.89
N LYS A 25 -5.15 -16.18 17.47
CA LYS A 25 -4.22 -15.28 18.17
C LYS A 25 -3.43 -14.37 17.21
N ASP A 26 -3.37 -14.73 15.93
CA ASP A 26 -2.66 -13.96 14.91
C ASP A 26 -3.57 -12.86 14.30
N LEU A 27 -4.87 -12.87 14.64
CA LEU A 27 -5.78 -11.78 14.28
C LEU A 27 -5.44 -10.53 15.10
N PRO A 28 -5.22 -9.38 14.45
CA PRO A 28 -4.95 -8.12 15.16
C PRO A 28 -6.12 -7.69 16.03
N ASP A 29 -5.80 -7.06 17.15
CA ASP A 29 -6.79 -6.55 18.12
C ASP A 29 -7.81 -5.60 17.48
N PHE A 30 -7.39 -4.74 16.55
CA PHE A 30 -8.30 -3.81 15.86
C PHE A 30 -9.36 -4.52 15.00
N ILE A 31 -9.09 -5.75 14.55
CA ILE A 31 -10.07 -6.62 13.90
C ILE A 31 -10.93 -7.31 14.95
N LEU A 32 -10.32 -7.91 15.98
CA LEU A 32 -11.01 -8.65 17.04
C LEU A 32 -12.03 -7.78 17.78
N HIS A 33 -11.64 -6.57 18.19
CA HIS A 33 -12.49 -5.63 18.93
C HIS A 33 -13.74 -5.17 18.16
N THR A 34 -13.74 -5.31 16.84
CA THR A 34 -14.83 -4.85 15.96
C THR A 34 -15.38 -5.97 15.07
N LEU A 35 -15.06 -7.23 15.38
CA LEU A 35 -15.34 -8.40 14.56
C LEU A 35 -16.83 -8.53 14.20
N SER A 36 -17.71 -8.37 15.20
CA SER A 36 -19.16 -8.48 15.02
C SER A 36 -19.79 -7.36 14.20
N LEU A 37 -19.07 -6.25 13.97
CA LEU A 37 -19.52 -5.10 13.20
C LEU A 37 -19.03 -5.12 11.75
N ARG A 38 -18.25 -6.15 11.36
CA ARG A 38 -17.64 -6.25 10.04
C ARG A 38 -18.41 -7.22 9.14
N GLU A 39 -18.43 -6.89 7.86
CA GLU A 39 -18.79 -7.83 6.81
C GLU A 39 -17.55 -8.63 6.42
N PHE A 40 -17.73 -9.92 6.19
CA PHE A 40 -16.69 -10.83 5.72
C PHE A 40 -17.03 -11.34 4.32
N GLY A 41 -16.02 -11.28 3.45
CA GLY A 41 -16.06 -11.79 2.09
C GLY A 41 -15.07 -12.94 1.95
N PHE A 42 -15.44 -13.96 1.20
CA PHE A 42 -14.56 -15.09 0.92
C PHE A 42 -14.50 -15.37 -0.58
N ASP A 43 -13.30 -15.66 -1.03
CA ASP A 43 -13.02 -16.29 -2.30
C ASP A 43 -12.80 -17.77 -2.01
N LEU A 44 -13.68 -18.66 -2.50
CA LEU A 44 -13.63 -20.07 -2.17
C LEU A 44 -12.77 -20.87 -3.16
N ASP A 45 -12.70 -20.44 -4.41
CA ASP A 45 -12.16 -21.21 -5.54
C ASP A 45 -11.15 -20.44 -6.41
N GLY A 46 -10.88 -19.17 -6.12
CA GLY A 46 -9.97 -18.31 -6.89
C GLY A 46 -10.68 -17.42 -7.92
N SER A 47 -12.01 -17.47 -8.01
CA SER A 47 -12.81 -16.63 -8.92
C SER A 47 -13.04 -15.20 -8.39
N GLY A 48 -12.56 -14.91 -7.18
CA GLY A 48 -12.73 -13.64 -6.49
C GLY A 48 -13.69 -13.74 -5.29
N PRO A 49 -13.80 -12.69 -4.46
CA PRO A 49 -14.54 -12.73 -3.20
C PRO A 49 -16.06 -12.62 -3.41
N SER A 50 -16.66 -13.63 -4.04
CA SER A 50 -18.09 -13.68 -4.37
C SER A 50 -18.96 -14.10 -3.18
N HIS A 51 -18.41 -14.84 -2.23
CA HIS A 51 -19.12 -15.25 -1.01
C HIS A 51 -19.11 -14.10 0.01
N ARG A 52 -20.02 -13.14 -0.21
CA ARG A 52 -20.14 -11.86 0.52
C ARG A 52 -21.19 -11.91 1.62
N TYR A 53 -21.28 -10.81 2.38
CA TYR A 53 -22.35 -10.56 3.35
C TYR A 53 -22.34 -11.49 4.57
N ASN A 54 -21.17 -12.05 4.90
CA ASN A 54 -21.02 -12.89 6.08
C ASN A 54 -20.76 -12.02 7.32
N GLN A 55 -21.24 -12.50 8.46
CA GLN A 55 -21.01 -11.88 9.76
C GLN A 55 -20.71 -13.00 10.76
N PHE A 56 -19.74 -12.75 11.64
CA PHE A 56 -19.39 -13.65 12.73
C PHE A 56 -19.53 -12.86 14.04
N LEU A 57 -20.18 -13.44 15.04
CA LEU A 57 -20.32 -12.81 16.35
C LEU A 57 -19.10 -13.09 17.24
N THR A 58 -18.45 -14.22 17.02
CA THR A 58 -17.25 -14.62 17.77
C THR A 58 -16.13 -15.06 16.84
N VAL A 59 -14.90 -14.98 17.34
CA VAL A 59 -13.72 -15.44 16.59
C VAL A 59 -13.73 -16.96 16.40
N GLU A 60 -14.39 -17.72 17.29
CA GLU A 60 -14.57 -19.16 17.16
C GLU A 60 -15.43 -19.51 15.93
N GLN A 61 -16.52 -18.77 15.69
CA GLN A 61 -17.35 -18.97 14.50
C GLN A 61 -16.58 -18.70 13.20
N LEU A 62 -15.74 -17.65 13.20
CA LEU A 62 -14.85 -17.36 12.07
C LEU A 62 -13.81 -18.48 11.89
N ALA A 63 -13.21 -18.96 12.98
CA ALA A 63 -12.23 -20.05 12.95
C ALA A 63 -12.83 -21.34 12.38
N ASP A 64 -14.04 -21.71 12.81
CA ASP A 64 -14.75 -22.89 12.32
C ASP A 64 -15.04 -22.79 10.82
N PHE A 65 -15.47 -21.61 10.36
CA PHE A 65 -15.68 -21.35 8.95
C PHE A 65 -14.39 -21.48 8.13
N LEU A 66 -13.30 -20.86 8.57
CA LEU A 66 -12.01 -20.90 7.87
C LEU A 66 -11.48 -22.34 7.78
N ARG A 67 -11.56 -23.11 8.87
CA ARG A 67 -11.17 -24.53 8.90
C ARG A 67 -12.02 -25.41 7.99
N SER A 68 -13.34 -25.21 8.01
CA SER A 68 -14.28 -26.00 7.21
C SER A 68 -14.16 -25.71 5.71
N LYS A 69 -14.04 -24.42 5.34
CA LYS A 69 -14.08 -23.99 3.93
C LYS A 69 -12.71 -23.91 3.28
N ALA A 70 -11.65 -23.70 4.04
CA ALA A 70 -10.29 -23.49 3.55
C ALA A 70 -10.23 -22.53 2.33
N PRO A 71 -10.76 -21.30 2.47
CA PRO A 71 -11.00 -20.42 1.33
C PRO A 71 -9.71 -20.04 0.61
N TYR A 72 -9.80 -19.83 -0.70
CA TYR A 72 -8.73 -19.27 -1.52
C TYR A 72 -8.27 -17.90 -1.00
N GLY A 73 -9.20 -17.07 -0.55
CA GLY A 73 -8.91 -15.80 0.09
C GLY A 73 -9.99 -15.41 1.10
N ALA A 74 -9.57 -14.84 2.23
CA ALA A 74 -10.47 -14.29 3.24
C ALA A 74 -10.31 -12.77 3.32
N TYR A 75 -11.42 -12.07 3.49
CA TYR A 75 -11.50 -10.61 3.48
C TYR A 75 -12.42 -10.12 4.59
N SER A 76 -12.11 -8.94 5.12
CA SER A 76 -13.00 -8.20 6.04
C SER A 76 -13.23 -6.80 5.50
N SER A 77 -14.41 -6.26 5.77
CA SER A 77 -14.72 -4.87 5.48
C SER A 77 -13.86 -3.95 6.32
N VAL A 78 -13.44 -2.84 5.71
CA VAL A 78 -12.86 -1.71 6.44
C VAL A 78 -13.95 -0.88 7.13
N ALA A 79 -15.18 -0.96 6.61
CA ALA A 79 -16.39 -0.42 7.23
C ALA A 79 -16.86 -1.26 8.42
N LEU A 80 -17.46 -0.56 9.37
CA LEU A 80 -18.25 -1.10 10.47
C LEU A 80 -19.74 -0.77 10.23
N TYR A 81 -20.61 -1.72 10.53
CA TYR A 81 -22.05 -1.63 10.29
C TYR A 81 -22.85 -2.08 11.51
N GLU A 82 -24.05 -1.52 11.70
CA GLU A 82 -25.06 -2.04 12.62
C GLU A 82 -25.59 -3.41 12.15
N HIS A 83 -25.73 -3.57 10.83
CA HIS A 83 -26.18 -4.80 10.19
C HIS A 83 -25.21 -5.22 9.08
N PRO A 84 -24.07 -5.85 9.44
CA PRO A 84 -22.99 -6.16 8.49
C PRO A 84 -23.39 -7.13 7.37
N SER A 85 -24.21 -8.14 7.69
CA SER A 85 -24.76 -9.09 6.72
C SER A 85 -25.68 -8.44 5.68
N LEU A 86 -26.14 -7.21 5.92
CA LEU A 86 -26.90 -6.42 4.95
C LEU A 86 -26.11 -5.21 4.42
N ARG A 87 -24.90 -4.97 4.96
CA ARG A 87 -24.12 -3.73 4.78
C ARG A 87 -24.97 -2.46 5.00
N LYS A 88 -25.87 -2.50 6.00
CA LYS A 88 -26.78 -1.41 6.40
C LYS A 88 -26.39 -0.83 7.75
N GLY A 89 -26.75 0.43 7.99
CA GLY A 89 -26.35 1.17 9.19
C GLY A 89 -24.84 1.37 9.23
N TRP A 90 -24.25 1.98 8.19
CA TRP A 90 -22.82 2.29 8.19
C TRP A 90 -22.48 3.20 9.37
N LEU A 91 -21.50 2.79 10.18
CA LEU A 91 -21.12 3.50 11.41
C LEU A 91 -19.91 4.39 11.19
N LYS A 92 -18.83 3.79 10.70
CA LYS A 92 -17.52 4.40 10.39
C LYS A 92 -16.67 3.39 9.62
N SER A 93 -15.55 3.82 9.06
CA SER A 93 -14.68 2.97 8.25
C SER A 93 -13.21 3.33 8.45
N GLU A 94 -12.33 2.33 8.52
CA GLU A 94 -10.88 2.57 8.56
C GLU A 94 -10.46 3.48 7.39
N LEU A 95 -9.50 4.38 7.62
CA LEU A 95 -8.78 5.02 6.52
C LEU A 95 -7.70 4.05 6.06
N VAL A 96 -7.72 3.66 4.79
CA VAL A 96 -6.84 2.62 4.27
C VAL A 96 -6.04 3.09 3.07
N PHE A 97 -4.78 2.66 2.99
CA PHE A 97 -3.93 2.84 1.81
C PHE A 97 -3.43 1.48 1.36
N ASP A 98 -3.54 1.17 0.07
CA ASP A 98 -3.07 -0.10 -0.51
C ASP A 98 -1.89 0.18 -1.44
N VAL A 99 -0.74 -0.40 -1.09
CA VAL A 99 0.51 -0.29 -1.84
C VAL A 99 0.87 -1.69 -2.35
N ASP A 100 0.49 -1.98 -3.59
CA ASP A 100 0.80 -3.26 -4.24
C ASP A 100 2.16 -3.20 -4.94
N ALA A 101 3.08 -4.09 -4.57
CA ALA A 101 4.42 -4.12 -5.15
C ALA A 101 4.41 -4.41 -6.65
N LYS A 102 3.37 -5.08 -7.16
CA LYS A 102 3.22 -5.37 -8.58
C LYS A 102 2.84 -4.13 -9.41
N ASP A 103 2.25 -3.11 -8.78
CA ASP A 103 1.74 -1.91 -9.47
C ASP A 103 2.61 -0.67 -9.25
N LEU A 104 3.68 -0.78 -8.45
CA LEU A 104 4.58 0.36 -8.24
C LEU A 104 5.11 0.91 -9.59
N PRO A 105 5.05 2.24 -9.79
CA PRO A 105 5.42 2.88 -11.06
C PRO A 105 6.92 2.81 -11.34
N LEU A 106 7.73 2.72 -10.28
CA LEU A 106 9.19 2.62 -10.34
C LEU A 106 9.68 1.54 -9.38
N LYS A 107 10.41 0.56 -9.92
CA LYS A 107 10.96 -0.59 -9.18
C LYS A 107 12.42 -0.79 -9.54
N ARG A 108 13.21 -1.29 -8.57
CA ARG A 108 14.62 -1.67 -8.82
C ARG A 108 14.75 -2.97 -9.62
N CYS A 109 13.75 -3.85 -9.54
CA CYS A 109 13.73 -5.11 -10.29
C CYS A 109 13.09 -4.96 -11.68
N LYS A 110 13.36 -5.92 -12.57
CA LYS A 110 12.76 -6.04 -13.91
C LYS A 110 11.73 -7.18 -14.01
N CYS A 111 10.97 -7.42 -12.94
CA CYS A 111 9.89 -8.41 -12.94
C CYS A 111 8.91 -8.15 -14.09
N ARG A 112 8.33 -9.23 -14.65
CA ARG A 112 7.28 -9.08 -15.67
C ARG A 112 6.02 -8.49 -15.03
N ALA A 113 5.13 -7.96 -15.87
CA ALA A 113 3.86 -7.44 -15.40
C ALA A 113 3.10 -8.51 -14.61
N GLY A 114 2.67 -8.17 -13.39
CA GLY A 114 1.95 -9.07 -12.48
C GLY A 114 2.83 -9.97 -11.61
N GLU A 115 4.13 -10.09 -11.90
CA GLU A 115 5.09 -10.81 -11.06
C GLU A 115 5.63 -9.92 -9.93
N ILE A 116 6.02 -10.55 -8.83
CA ILE A 116 6.64 -9.89 -7.68
C ILE A 116 7.89 -10.66 -7.22
N CYS A 117 8.81 -9.96 -6.57
CA CYS A 117 10.02 -10.51 -5.95
C CYS A 117 10.35 -9.72 -4.67
N GLU A 118 11.36 -10.15 -3.92
CA GLU A 118 11.82 -9.45 -2.70
C GLU A 118 12.13 -7.97 -2.94
N ILE A 119 12.72 -7.64 -4.08
CA ILE A 119 13.14 -6.27 -4.38
C ILE A 119 11.93 -5.34 -4.53
N CYS A 120 10.87 -5.75 -5.23
CA CYS A 120 9.69 -4.89 -5.34
C CYS A 120 8.87 -4.86 -4.05
N ILE A 121 8.90 -5.93 -3.25
CA ILE A 121 8.28 -5.93 -1.92
C ILE A 121 9.02 -4.95 -1.00
N ASP A 122 10.36 -4.94 -1.03
CA ASP A 122 11.17 -3.96 -0.29
C ASP A 122 10.96 -2.53 -0.84
N ASP A 123 10.75 -2.37 -2.15
CA ASP A 123 10.35 -1.09 -2.73
C ASP A 123 9.01 -0.58 -2.19
N ALA A 124 8.01 -1.47 -2.07
CA ALA A 124 6.71 -1.16 -1.50
C ALA A 124 6.81 -0.87 -0.01
N ARG A 125 7.60 -1.64 0.74
CA ARG A 125 7.92 -1.43 2.15
C ARG A 125 8.46 -0.01 2.38
N GLY A 126 9.38 0.46 1.53
CA GLY A 126 9.89 1.83 1.58
C GLY A 126 8.85 2.92 1.32
N VAL A 127 7.86 2.70 0.43
CA VAL A 127 6.71 3.63 0.28
C VAL A 127 5.89 3.67 1.56
N VAL A 128 5.61 2.49 2.11
CA VAL A 128 4.74 2.32 3.27
C VAL A 128 5.38 2.96 4.51
N ALA A 129 6.70 2.80 4.70
CA ALA A 129 7.43 3.48 5.77
C ALA A 129 7.28 5.00 5.69
N GLN A 130 7.45 5.56 4.49
CA GLN A 130 7.25 7.00 4.24
C GLN A 130 5.80 7.44 4.51
N PHE A 131 4.81 6.64 4.13
CA PHE A 131 3.40 6.96 4.38
C PHE A 131 3.06 6.90 5.87
N VAL A 132 3.52 5.87 6.57
CA VAL A 132 3.36 5.73 8.03
C VAL A 132 4.00 6.90 8.77
N GLU A 133 5.20 7.31 8.37
CA GLU A 133 5.87 8.49 8.93
C GLU A 133 5.04 9.75 8.75
N THR A 134 4.49 10.00 7.55
CA THR A 134 3.65 11.18 7.28
C THR A 134 2.32 11.13 8.06
N LEU A 135 1.66 9.98 8.13
CA LEU A 135 0.42 9.81 8.90
C LEU A 135 0.65 10.11 10.40
N ARG A 136 1.79 9.68 10.95
CA ARG A 136 2.13 9.90 12.37
C ARG A 136 2.64 11.31 12.65
N SER A 137 3.60 11.79 11.86
CA SER A 137 4.35 13.01 12.15
C SER A 137 3.64 14.27 11.66
N ASP A 138 3.09 14.25 10.45
CA ASP A 138 2.45 15.42 9.85
C ASP A 138 0.95 15.48 10.18
N LEU A 139 0.27 14.32 10.27
CA LEU A 139 -1.18 14.26 10.56
C LEU A 139 -1.51 13.87 12.01
N GLY A 140 -0.52 13.48 12.82
CA GLY A 140 -0.72 13.19 14.24
C GLY A 140 -1.52 11.92 14.56
N LEU A 141 -1.69 11.02 13.59
CA LEU A 141 -2.49 9.79 13.73
C LEU A 141 -1.69 8.74 14.50
N ARG A 142 -2.33 8.06 15.45
CA ARG A 142 -1.66 7.18 16.41
C ARG A 142 -1.91 5.71 16.08
N GLU A 143 -3.13 5.37 15.72
CA GLU A 143 -3.60 4.00 15.48
C GLU A 143 -3.37 3.58 14.02
N VAL A 144 -2.10 3.67 13.59
CA VAL A 144 -1.65 3.33 12.24
C VAL A 144 -1.12 1.90 12.21
N ASN A 145 -1.91 0.99 11.63
CA ASN A 145 -1.60 -0.44 11.53
C ASN A 145 -1.10 -0.78 10.12
N THR A 146 0.00 -1.53 10.02
CA THR A 146 0.52 -2.00 8.73
C THR A 146 0.35 -3.50 8.60
N VAL A 147 -0.15 -3.97 7.46
CA VAL A 147 -0.40 -5.38 7.19
C VAL A 147 0.24 -5.75 5.87
N TYR A 148 1.11 -6.75 5.86
CA TYR A 148 1.58 -7.36 4.62
C TYR A 148 0.46 -8.18 4.00
N SER A 149 0.09 -7.87 2.76
CA SER A 149 -1.06 -8.50 2.07
C SER A 149 -0.69 -9.74 1.28
N GLY A 150 0.59 -10.11 1.24
CA GLY A 150 1.14 -11.19 0.41
C GLY A 150 1.84 -10.68 -0.86
N ARG A 151 1.40 -9.54 -1.43
CA ARG A 151 2.04 -8.92 -2.60
C ARG A 151 2.39 -7.45 -2.42
N GLY A 152 2.13 -6.91 -1.25
CA GLY A 152 2.26 -5.51 -0.94
C GLY A 152 1.82 -5.28 0.50
N PHE A 153 1.36 -4.09 0.79
CA PHE A 153 0.99 -3.70 2.14
C PHE A 153 -0.31 -2.90 2.15
N HIS A 154 -1.10 -3.14 3.18
CA HIS A 154 -2.19 -2.27 3.57
C HIS A 154 -1.76 -1.45 4.78
N ILE A 155 -1.97 -0.15 4.74
CA ILE A 155 -2.00 0.70 5.92
C ILE A 155 -3.46 0.84 6.33
N ARG A 156 -3.79 0.60 7.59
CA ARG A 156 -5.13 0.70 8.15
C ARG A 156 -5.09 1.61 9.38
N VAL A 157 -5.72 2.77 9.28
CA VAL A 157 -5.79 3.75 10.35
C VAL A 157 -7.14 3.67 11.03
N THR A 158 -7.11 3.49 12.36
CA THR A 158 -8.30 3.32 13.21
C THR A 158 -8.51 4.47 14.18
N ASP A 159 -7.82 5.61 14.01
CA ASP A 159 -8.10 6.83 14.76
C ASP A 159 -9.52 7.32 14.49
N ASP A 160 -10.31 7.53 15.55
CA ASP A 160 -11.71 7.97 15.44
C ASP A 160 -11.88 9.27 14.64
N ALA A 161 -10.86 10.13 14.66
CA ALA A 161 -10.83 11.39 13.93
C ALA A 161 -10.92 11.22 12.40
N VAL A 162 -10.46 10.09 11.84
CA VAL A 162 -10.46 9.84 10.39
C VAL A 162 -11.48 8.80 9.96
N MET A 163 -12.02 8.00 10.88
CA MET A 163 -12.88 6.88 10.50
C MET A 163 -14.26 7.33 9.95
N LYS A 164 -14.69 8.56 10.23
CA LYS A 164 -15.94 9.12 9.71
C LYS A 164 -15.79 9.89 8.40
N LEU A 165 -14.57 10.03 7.88
CA LEU A 165 -14.33 10.75 6.62
C LEU A 165 -15.03 10.06 5.46
N GLU A 166 -15.52 10.86 4.51
CA GLU A 166 -16.15 10.39 3.29
C GLU A 166 -15.19 10.50 2.10
N GLY A 167 -15.69 10.28 0.89
CA GLY A 167 -14.85 10.12 -0.30
C GLY A 167 -14.02 11.36 -0.64
N ALA A 168 -14.55 12.56 -0.44
CA ALA A 168 -13.88 13.81 -0.79
C ALA A 168 -12.67 14.07 0.12
N GLU A 169 -12.85 13.94 1.44
CA GLU A 169 -11.79 14.14 2.42
C GLU A 169 -10.74 13.04 2.32
N ARG A 170 -11.15 11.79 2.06
CA ARG A 170 -10.24 10.67 1.80
C ARG A 170 -9.39 10.93 0.54
N GLY A 171 -9.98 11.52 -0.50
CA GLY A 171 -9.25 11.94 -1.69
C GLY A 171 -8.14 12.94 -1.39
N GLN A 172 -8.43 13.98 -0.58
CA GLN A 172 -7.43 14.95 -0.14
C GLN A 172 -6.30 14.31 0.67
N LEU A 173 -6.62 13.31 1.52
CA LEU A 173 -5.60 12.56 2.25
C LEU A 173 -4.73 11.71 1.32
N VAL A 174 -5.29 11.10 0.27
CA VAL A 174 -4.50 10.42 -0.76
C VAL A 174 -3.53 11.39 -1.41
N GLU A 175 -3.98 12.57 -1.82
CA GLU A 175 -3.12 13.59 -2.43
C GLU A 175 -1.99 14.03 -1.50
N TYR A 176 -2.32 14.26 -0.23
CA TYR A 176 -1.36 14.67 0.79
C TYR A 176 -0.27 13.60 1.02
N ILE A 177 -0.68 12.35 1.25
CA ILE A 177 0.22 11.24 1.60
C ILE A 177 1.11 10.84 0.41
N THR A 178 0.55 10.88 -0.80
CA THR A 178 1.29 10.55 -2.03
C THR A 178 2.19 11.68 -2.49
N GLY A 179 1.86 12.94 -2.19
CA GLY A 179 2.56 14.10 -2.74
C GLY A 179 2.28 14.27 -4.24
N SER A 180 1.02 14.09 -4.65
CA SER A 180 0.61 14.05 -6.07
C SER A 180 0.21 15.40 -6.67
N VAL A 181 0.16 16.46 -5.86
CA VAL A 181 -0.17 17.83 -6.28
C VAL A 181 1.07 18.71 -6.17
N ILE A 182 1.38 19.49 -7.21
CA ILE A 182 2.51 20.44 -7.16
C ILE A 182 2.14 21.58 -6.21
N PRO A 183 2.90 21.83 -5.13
CA PRO A 183 2.59 22.91 -4.19
C PRO A 183 2.86 24.27 -4.82
N THR A 184 2.10 25.29 -4.41
CA THR A 184 2.29 26.68 -4.87
C THR A 184 3.68 27.22 -4.53
N ASP A 185 4.17 26.90 -3.32
CA ASP A 185 5.55 27.16 -2.92
C ASP A 185 6.25 25.84 -2.56
N ILE A 186 7.04 25.34 -3.51
CA ILE A 186 7.80 24.10 -3.36
C ILE A 186 8.99 24.28 -2.39
N THR A 187 9.38 25.51 -2.04
CA THR A 187 10.58 25.77 -1.23
C THR A 187 10.36 25.66 0.28
N LEU A 188 9.11 25.68 0.75
CA LEU A 188 8.78 25.56 2.18
C LEU A 188 9.42 24.33 2.84
N ALA A 189 10.03 24.52 4.00
CA ALA A 189 10.80 23.48 4.69
C ALA A 189 9.93 22.37 5.29
N PHE A 190 8.66 22.65 5.58
CA PHE A 190 7.74 21.77 6.32
C PHE A 190 6.42 21.55 5.59
N GLY A 191 5.61 20.65 6.15
CA GLY A 191 4.27 20.33 5.66
C GLY A 191 4.29 19.75 4.25
N TYR A 192 3.23 20.04 3.49
CA TYR A 192 2.99 19.39 2.20
C TYR A 192 4.13 19.57 1.18
N SER A 193 4.80 20.73 1.15
CA SER A 193 5.93 20.96 0.24
C SER A 193 7.12 20.06 0.55
N ARG A 194 7.37 19.77 1.84
CA ARG A 194 8.38 18.77 2.24
C ARG A 194 7.98 17.38 1.75
N ILE A 195 6.73 16.97 1.96
CA ILE A 195 6.23 15.66 1.53
C ILE A 195 6.36 15.50 0.01
N PHE A 196 5.87 16.46 -0.77
CA PHE A 196 6.03 16.48 -2.22
C PHE A 196 7.49 16.27 -2.64
N ARG A 197 8.42 17.06 -2.06
CA ARG A 197 9.85 16.96 -2.39
C ARG A 197 10.48 15.62 -2.00
N GLU A 198 10.13 15.06 -0.85
CA GLU A 198 10.63 13.75 -0.42
C GLU A 198 10.17 12.62 -1.34
N ARG A 199 8.90 12.66 -1.78
CA ARG A 199 8.33 11.68 -2.74
C ARG A 199 8.93 11.85 -4.13
N ALA A 200 9.02 13.10 -4.61
CA ALA A 200 9.67 13.46 -5.86
C ALA A 200 11.15 13.03 -5.90
N ALA A 201 11.89 13.24 -4.80
CA ALA A 201 13.27 12.80 -4.66
C ALA A 201 13.39 11.26 -4.73
N ARG A 202 12.48 10.52 -4.09
CA ARG A 202 12.43 9.04 -4.20
C ARG A 202 12.13 8.58 -5.63
N ALA A 203 11.22 9.26 -6.32
CA ALA A 203 10.92 8.96 -7.72
C ALA A 203 12.14 9.22 -8.61
N LEU A 204 12.83 10.35 -8.43
CA LEU A 204 14.04 10.70 -9.18
C LEU A 204 15.18 9.72 -9.00
N ASP A 205 15.36 9.22 -7.78
CA ASP A 205 16.38 8.22 -7.49
C ASP A 205 16.24 6.96 -8.38
N ARG A 206 15.00 6.64 -8.74
CA ARG A 206 14.64 5.40 -9.44
C ARG A 206 14.29 5.56 -10.92
N ILE A 207 14.15 6.80 -11.40
CA ILE A 207 13.76 7.07 -12.78
C ILE A 207 14.93 6.79 -13.75
N ASP A 208 14.60 6.37 -14.97
CA ASP A 208 15.55 6.20 -16.07
C ASP A 208 15.41 7.28 -17.16
N GLU A 209 16.38 7.36 -18.06
CA GLU A 209 16.40 8.34 -19.18
C GLU A 209 15.12 8.22 -20.02
N LYS A 210 14.68 6.99 -20.30
CA LYS A 210 13.52 6.71 -21.15
C LYS A 210 12.24 7.29 -20.57
N LYS A 211 11.99 7.13 -19.27
CA LYS A 211 10.79 7.66 -18.61
C LYS A 211 10.76 9.20 -18.63
N ILE A 212 11.94 9.83 -18.52
CA ILE A 212 12.08 11.30 -18.63
C ILE A 212 11.77 11.76 -20.06
N GLU A 213 12.27 11.05 -21.07
CA GLU A 213 11.96 11.36 -22.48
C GLU A 213 10.47 11.15 -22.81
N GLU A 214 9.85 10.07 -22.31
CA GLU A 214 8.42 9.78 -22.46
C GLU A 214 7.53 10.88 -21.86
N ALA A 215 8.02 11.61 -20.85
CA ALA A 215 7.35 12.78 -20.29
C ALA A 215 7.45 14.03 -21.18
N GLY A 216 8.21 13.98 -22.28
CA GLY A 216 8.37 15.09 -23.22
C GLY A 216 9.59 15.98 -22.95
N LEU A 217 10.53 15.55 -22.10
CA LEU A 217 11.79 16.25 -21.88
C LEU A 217 12.83 15.84 -22.93
N ARG A 218 13.67 16.80 -23.34
CA ARG A 218 14.69 16.56 -24.36
C ARG A 218 15.69 15.52 -23.87
N ARG A 219 16.12 14.61 -24.76
CA ARG A 219 17.12 13.58 -24.47
C ARG A 219 18.38 14.10 -23.79
N ALA A 220 18.94 15.21 -24.25
CA ALA A 220 20.12 15.83 -23.63
C ALA A 220 19.88 16.24 -22.16
N LEU A 221 18.68 16.74 -21.84
CA LEU A 221 18.29 17.06 -20.46
C LEU A 221 18.06 15.78 -19.64
N ALA A 222 17.45 14.74 -20.23
CA ALA A 222 17.25 13.45 -19.58
C ALA A 222 18.58 12.80 -19.18
N GLN A 223 19.55 12.77 -20.09
CA GLN A 223 20.90 12.27 -19.83
C GLN A 223 21.59 13.04 -18.71
N LYS A 224 21.47 14.38 -18.72
CA LYS A 224 22.05 15.23 -17.68
C LYS A 224 21.41 14.99 -16.31
N LEU A 225 20.08 14.89 -16.25
CA LEU A 225 19.33 14.59 -15.03
C LEU A 225 19.71 13.23 -14.43
N VAL A 226 19.92 12.22 -15.28
CA VAL A 226 20.36 10.88 -14.82
C VAL A 226 21.82 10.90 -14.39
N ALA A 227 22.70 11.62 -15.10
CA ALA A 227 24.12 11.73 -14.76
C ALA A 227 24.36 12.51 -13.46
N GLU A 228 23.58 13.57 -13.20
CA GLU A 228 23.64 14.37 -11.97
C GLU A 228 22.59 13.94 -10.91
N LYS A 229 22.01 12.74 -11.04
CA LYS A 229 20.84 12.30 -10.26
C LYS A 229 21.00 12.48 -8.75
N GLU A 230 22.11 12.03 -8.16
CA GLU A 230 22.34 12.14 -6.71
C GLU A 230 22.29 13.60 -6.23
N LYS A 231 22.88 14.50 -7.01
CA LYS A 231 22.90 15.95 -6.74
C LYS A 231 21.50 16.56 -6.85
N VAL A 232 20.73 16.19 -7.88
CA VAL A 232 19.34 16.67 -8.06
C VAL A 232 18.43 16.17 -6.93
N VAL A 233 18.59 14.90 -6.52
CA VAL A 233 17.90 14.31 -5.37
C VAL A 233 18.23 15.07 -4.08
N ALA A 234 19.49 15.41 -3.84
CA ALA A 234 19.90 16.20 -2.68
C ALA A 234 19.33 17.62 -2.71
N MET A 235 19.31 18.29 -3.87
CA MET A 235 18.68 19.61 -4.05
C MET A 235 17.18 19.55 -3.76
N MET A 236 16.48 18.52 -4.26
CA MET A 236 15.07 18.29 -3.97
C MET A 236 14.82 18.13 -2.47
N ARG A 237 15.56 17.25 -1.78
CA ARG A 237 15.38 17.03 -0.34
C ARG A 237 15.68 18.27 0.50
N SER A 238 16.67 19.07 0.11
CA SER A 238 17.07 20.29 0.82
C SER A 238 16.23 21.53 0.47
N GLY A 239 15.25 21.40 -0.42
CA GLY A 239 14.39 22.53 -0.83
C GLY A 239 15.05 23.52 -1.79
N LYS A 240 16.22 23.19 -2.35
CA LYS A 240 16.96 24.00 -3.32
C LYS A 240 16.40 23.87 -4.74
N ILE A 241 15.09 23.99 -4.87
CA ILE A 241 14.35 23.76 -6.12
C ILE A 241 14.78 24.72 -7.24
N GLY A 242 15.08 25.97 -6.89
CA GLY A 242 15.60 26.95 -7.86
C GLY A 242 17.01 26.64 -8.38
N GLU A 243 17.77 25.73 -7.76
CA GLU A 243 19.01 25.19 -8.35
C GLU A 243 18.70 24.13 -9.41
N VAL A 244 17.63 23.34 -9.23
CA VAL A 244 17.17 22.36 -10.22
C VAL A 244 16.70 23.06 -11.50
N GLU A 245 15.91 24.12 -11.38
CA GLU A 245 15.46 24.92 -12.54
C GLU A 245 16.63 25.61 -13.28
N ARG A 246 17.79 25.80 -12.64
CA ARG A 246 18.98 26.38 -13.28
C ARG A 246 19.86 25.36 -13.98
N ILE A 247 19.52 24.07 -13.95
CA ILE A 247 20.23 23.06 -14.74
C ILE A 247 20.11 23.41 -16.23
N GLU A 248 21.25 23.43 -16.91
CA GLU A 248 21.30 23.74 -18.35
C GLU A 248 20.31 22.88 -19.15
N GLY A 249 19.54 23.53 -20.01
CA GLY A 249 18.47 22.88 -20.78
C GLY A 249 17.13 22.78 -20.06
N MET A 250 17.05 23.12 -18.77
CA MET A 250 15.82 23.15 -17.98
C MET A 250 15.20 24.55 -17.96
N GLY A 251 14.52 24.94 -19.05
CA GLY A 251 13.73 26.17 -19.04
C GLY A 251 12.42 26.03 -18.22
N PRO A 252 11.68 27.13 -17.96
CA PRO A 252 10.46 27.11 -17.14
C PRO A 252 9.40 26.09 -17.58
N LYS A 253 9.24 25.91 -18.90
CA LYS A 253 8.32 24.91 -19.46
C LYS A 253 8.79 23.48 -19.17
N SER A 254 10.08 23.20 -19.36
CA SER A 254 10.67 21.89 -19.06
C SER A 254 10.63 21.60 -17.56
N PHE A 255 10.86 22.60 -16.72
CA PHE A 255 10.76 22.46 -15.28
C PHE A 255 9.33 22.12 -14.83
N ARG A 256 8.31 22.75 -15.42
CA ARG A 256 6.91 22.37 -15.17
C ARG A 256 6.62 20.92 -15.56
N ILE A 257 7.00 20.50 -16.77
CA ILE A 257 6.81 19.12 -17.25
C ILE A 257 7.52 18.12 -16.31
N PHE A 258 8.72 18.47 -15.86
CA PHE A 258 9.48 17.67 -14.91
C PHE A 258 8.74 17.47 -13.59
N LEU A 259 8.19 18.54 -13.01
CA LEU A 259 7.39 18.45 -11.78
C LEU A 259 6.07 17.68 -11.98
N GLU A 260 5.38 17.90 -13.10
CA GLU A 260 4.14 17.17 -13.46
C GLU A 260 4.39 15.67 -13.60
N MET A 261 5.51 15.28 -14.22
CA MET A 261 5.93 13.88 -14.29
C MET A 261 6.13 13.27 -12.91
N LEU A 262 6.82 13.98 -11.99
CA LEU A 262 7.07 13.48 -10.63
C LEU A 262 5.79 13.40 -9.81
N ALA A 263 4.92 14.41 -9.92
CA ALA A 263 3.58 14.42 -9.30
C ALA A 263 2.72 13.24 -9.78
N LYS A 264 2.78 12.92 -11.08
CA LYS A 264 2.10 11.76 -11.66
C LYS A 264 2.66 10.43 -11.15
N ILE A 265 3.98 10.28 -11.07
CA ILE A 265 4.59 9.06 -10.50
C ILE A 265 4.18 8.90 -9.02
N ASN A 266 4.12 10.00 -8.28
CA ASN A 266 3.68 10.00 -6.89
C ASN A 266 2.22 9.54 -6.74
N SER A 267 1.30 9.98 -7.61
CA SER A 267 -0.11 9.58 -7.54
C SER A 267 -0.33 8.07 -7.78
N GLU A 268 0.59 7.42 -8.48
CA GLU A 268 0.58 5.99 -8.78
C GLU A 268 1.17 5.13 -7.62
N LEU A 269 1.59 5.73 -6.50
CA LEU A 269 2.17 4.99 -5.37
C LEU A 269 1.15 4.16 -4.57
N THR A 270 -0.15 4.46 -4.67
CA THR A 270 -1.22 3.75 -3.97
C THR A 270 -2.51 3.75 -4.79
N ASP A 271 -3.38 2.76 -4.60
CA ASP A 271 -4.70 2.75 -5.23
C ASP A 271 -5.64 3.71 -4.51
N GLY A 272 -5.77 4.94 -5.04
CA GLY A 272 -6.68 5.95 -4.48
C GLY A 272 -8.14 5.48 -4.40
N LYS A 273 -8.58 4.56 -5.27
CA LYS A 273 -9.97 4.04 -5.24
C LYS A 273 -10.20 3.15 -4.01
N VAL A 274 -9.17 2.42 -3.56
CA VAL A 274 -9.23 1.65 -2.31
C VAL A 274 -9.43 2.57 -1.12
N THR A 275 -8.74 3.71 -1.11
CA THR A 275 -8.80 4.68 0.00
C THR A 275 -10.14 5.39 0.08
N ILE A 276 -10.70 5.79 -1.07
CA ILE A 276 -11.97 6.53 -1.20
C ILE A 276 -13.19 5.64 -0.89
N ASP A 277 -13.14 4.35 -1.22
CA ASP A 277 -14.24 3.40 -1.00
C ASP A 277 -14.42 3.07 0.49
N THR A 278 -15.35 3.76 1.15
CA THR A 278 -15.64 3.55 2.58
C THR A 278 -16.18 2.17 2.90
N LYS A 279 -16.63 1.38 1.90
CA LYS A 279 -17.23 0.06 2.10
C LYS A 279 -16.36 -1.07 1.52
N ARG A 280 -15.08 -0.79 1.27
CA ARG A 280 -14.11 -1.74 0.73
C ARG A 280 -13.99 -2.99 1.62
N ILE A 281 -13.63 -4.11 1.00
CA ILE A 281 -13.11 -5.28 1.73
C ILE A 281 -11.63 -5.42 1.40
N LEU A 282 -10.84 -5.71 2.42
CA LEU A 282 -9.41 -5.95 2.29
C LEU A 282 -9.09 -7.32 2.87
N ARG A 283 -7.99 -7.91 2.37
CA ARG A 283 -7.55 -9.23 2.80
C ARG A 283 -7.43 -9.27 4.33
N LEU A 284 -7.98 -10.30 4.93
CA LEU A 284 -8.05 -10.48 6.37
C LEU A 284 -6.61 -10.70 6.90
N PRO A 285 -6.11 -9.89 7.84
CA PRO A 285 -4.84 -10.21 8.51
C PRO A 285 -4.92 -11.59 9.16
N SER A 286 -3.81 -12.31 9.25
CA SER A 286 -3.64 -13.74 9.56
C SER A 286 -4.02 -14.74 8.45
N SER A 287 -4.82 -14.36 7.43
CA SER A 287 -5.24 -15.30 6.38
C SER A 287 -4.15 -15.64 5.36
N LEU A 288 -4.41 -16.63 4.49
CA LEU A 288 -3.51 -17.00 3.41
C LEU A 288 -3.85 -16.22 2.12
N HIS A 289 -2.84 -15.65 1.46
CA HIS A 289 -2.93 -15.23 0.06
C HIS A 289 -2.56 -16.42 -0.84
N SER A 290 -3.55 -17.21 -1.24
CA SER A 290 -3.31 -18.46 -1.98
C SER A 290 -2.56 -18.27 -3.31
N GLY A 291 -2.84 -17.20 -4.07
CA GLY A 291 -2.16 -16.96 -5.35
C GLY A 291 -0.63 -16.74 -5.29
N VAL A 292 -0.06 -16.51 -4.10
CA VAL A 292 1.40 -16.39 -3.90
C VAL A 292 1.91 -17.18 -2.71
N SER A 293 1.05 -17.99 -2.07
CA SER A 293 1.36 -18.78 -0.88
C SER A 293 2.10 -17.99 0.20
N ARG A 294 1.52 -16.86 0.62
CA ARG A 294 2.03 -16.03 1.72
C ARG A 294 0.94 -15.74 2.74
N LYS A 295 1.32 -15.76 4.02
CA LYS A 295 0.48 -15.30 5.12
C LYS A 295 0.32 -13.79 5.06
N CYS A 296 -0.87 -13.32 5.37
CA CYS A 296 -1.09 -11.91 5.62
C CYS A 296 -0.75 -11.62 7.07
N VAL A 297 0.30 -10.85 7.30
CA VAL A 297 0.83 -10.66 8.65
C VAL A 297 0.71 -9.20 9.07
N LEU A 298 0.38 -8.99 10.35
CA LEU A 298 0.53 -7.68 10.97
C LEU A 298 2.03 -7.35 11.04
N VAL A 299 2.39 -6.16 10.60
CA VAL A 299 3.77 -5.67 10.58
C VAL A 299 3.93 -4.68 11.72
N HIS A 300 4.61 -5.10 12.79
CA HIS A 300 4.85 -4.25 13.96
C HIS A 300 5.90 -3.17 13.71
N ASP A 301 6.95 -3.52 12.96
CA ASP A 301 8.03 -2.62 12.56
C ASP A 301 8.25 -2.76 11.05
N ILE A 302 7.86 -1.72 10.30
CA ILE A 302 7.96 -1.70 8.84
C ILE A 302 9.41 -1.66 8.35
N ASP A 303 10.34 -1.18 9.17
CA ASP A 303 11.76 -1.11 8.80
C ASP A 303 12.47 -2.44 8.95
N ARG A 304 11.92 -3.34 9.76
CA ARG A 304 12.47 -4.69 10.02
C ARG A 304 11.70 -5.83 9.37
N PHE A 305 10.61 -5.53 8.67
CA PHE A 305 9.79 -6.55 8.02
C PHE A 305 10.58 -7.37 6.99
N SER A 306 10.52 -8.70 7.12
CA SER A 306 10.99 -9.63 6.09
C SER A 306 9.83 -10.41 5.46
N PRO A 307 9.79 -10.56 4.13
CA PRO A 307 8.83 -11.47 3.47
C PRO A 307 8.90 -12.93 3.97
N ASP A 308 10.02 -13.34 4.57
CA ASP A 308 10.20 -14.69 5.13
C ASP A 308 9.32 -14.95 6.35
N ASP A 309 8.97 -13.89 7.10
CA ASP A 309 8.06 -13.96 8.25
C ASP A 309 6.64 -14.37 7.80
N ALA A 310 6.33 -14.14 6.52
CA ALA A 310 5.06 -14.46 5.90
C ALA A 310 5.04 -15.83 5.20
N ILE A 311 6.12 -16.63 5.26
CA ILE A 311 6.15 -17.98 4.66
C ILE A 311 5.34 -18.95 5.54
N PRO A 312 4.29 -19.62 5.01
CA PRO A 312 3.55 -20.64 5.74
C PRO A 312 4.41 -21.90 5.93
N LYS A 313 4.14 -22.68 6.97
CA LYS A 313 4.89 -23.88 7.36
C LYS A 313 4.96 -24.94 6.26
N PHE A 314 3.92 -25.09 5.44
CA PHE A 314 3.91 -26.08 4.36
C PHE A 314 4.89 -25.77 3.22
N LEU A 315 5.52 -24.58 3.22
CA LEU A 315 6.58 -24.19 2.29
C LEU A 315 7.98 -24.20 2.92
N ARG A 316 8.10 -24.51 4.21
CA ARG A 316 9.38 -24.55 4.93
C ARG A 316 10.00 -25.94 4.91
#